data_AF-A0A6I9MEN6-F1
#
_entry.id   AF-A0A6I9MEN6-F1
#
_cell.length_a   1.000
_cell.length_b   1.000
_cell.length_c   1.000
_cell.angle_alpha   90.00
_cell.angle_beta   90.00
_cell.angle_gamma   90.00
#
_symmetry.space_group_name_H-M   'P 1'
#
loop_
_entity.id
_entity.type
_entity.pdbx_description
1 polymer ?
#
loop_
_entity_poly.entity_id
_entity_poly.type
_entity_poly.pdbx_seq_one_letter_code
_entity_poly.pdbx_strand_id
1 'polypeptide(L)'
;MNISKEEDFGGEREMQKELGAMFRFKRGGCRRKKEKCSSMGAHLMVIHSQEEQDFITKTLDPKAAYYIGLLDASHRQWRWVDQTPYNESATFWHPGEPNNDKNNEECVVICHLSSKWDWNDIPCNCMRKSVCQMKKIYL
;
A
#
# COMPACT_ATOMS: atom_id res chain seq x y z
N MET A 1 9.13 16.06 -15.53
CA MET A 1 9.23 14.83 -14.72
C MET A 1 9.05 13.67 -15.68
N ASN A 2 10.14 12.97 -15.99
CA ASN A 2 10.15 11.98 -17.07
C ASN A 2 9.90 10.59 -16.49
N ILE A 3 8.89 9.93 -17.06
CA ILE A 3 8.64 8.49 -16.95
C ILE A 3 9.93 7.79 -17.40
N SER A 4 10.64 7.14 -16.49
CA SER A 4 11.75 6.26 -16.85
C SER A 4 11.24 4.83 -16.86
N LYS A 5 10.79 4.45 -18.07
CA LYS A 5 10.57 3.08 -18.55
C LYS A 5 9.38 2.30 -17.98
N GLU A 6 8.33 2.23 -18.80
CA GLU A 6 7.43 1.08 -18.84
C GLU A 6 8.16 -0.06 -19.57
N GLU A 7 8.51 -1.14 -18.86
CA GLU A 7 8.94 -2.38 -19.50
C GLU A 7 7.90 -3.47 -19.16
N ASP A 8 7.12 -3.87 -20.17
CA ASP A 8 6.06 -4.88 -20.04
C ASP A 8 6.67 -6.28 -20.17
N PHE A 9 6.99 -6.89 -19.03
CA PHE A 9 7.25 -8.33 -18.94
C PHE A 9 6.06 -9.01 -18.27
N GLY A 10 5.16 -9.57 -19.08
CA GLY A 10 4.17 -10.56 -18.62
C GLY A 10 2.98 -10.01 -17.81
N GLY A 11 2.54 -8.77 -18.06
CA GLY A 11 1.32 -8.22 -17.46
C GLY A 11 1.48 -7.71 -16.02
N GLU A 12 2.72 -7.53 -15.57
CA GLU A 12 3.07 -6.84 -14.32
C GLU A 12 3.63 -5.45 -14.66
N ARG A 13 3.04 -4.38 -14.11
CA ARG A 13 3.57 -3.01 -14.25
C ARG A 13 4.67 -2.79 -13.19
N GLU A 14 5.80 -2.23 -13.62
CA GLU A 14 6.94 -1.89 -12.78
C GLU A 14 7.13 -0.37 -12.75
N MET A 15 7.38 0.21 -11.58
CA MET A 15 7.57 1.66 -11.43
C MET A 15 8.78 1.98 -10.55
N GLN A 16 9.67 2.84 -11.04
CA GLN A 16 10.87 3.32 -10.35
C GLN A 16 10.65 4.73 -9.80
N LYS A 17 10.97 4.97 -8.51
CA LYS A 17 10.93 6.29 -7.84
C LYS A 17 12.33 6.92 -7.82
N GLU A 18 12.41 8.27 -7.76
CA GLU A 18 13.60 9.14 -7.59
C GLU A 18 14.50 8.86 -6.36
N LEU A 19 14.35 7.74 -5.67
CA LEU A 19 15.27 7.32 -4.59
C LEU A 19 15.58 5.81 -4.62
N GLY A 20 15.38 5.14 -5.77
CA GLY A 20 15.74 3.73 -5.99
C GLY A 20 14.74 2.69 -5.45
N ALA A 21 13.50 3.08 -5.12
CA ALA A 21 12.46 2.13 -4.74
C ALA A 21 11.72 1.60 -5.99
N MET A 22 11.54 0.27 -6.06
CA MET A 22 10.86 -0.43 -7.13
C MET A 22 9.52 -0.98 -6.64
N PHE A 23 8.44 -0.69 -7.40
CA PHE A 23 7.09 -1.17 -7.09
C PHE A 23 6.60 -2.19 -8.12
N ARG A 24 5.89 -3.22 -7.65
CA ARG A 24 5.24 -4.24 -8.48
C ARG A 24 3.78 -4.45 -8.05
N PHE A 25 2.86 -4.51 -9.03
CA PHE A 25 1.44 -4.70 -8.78
C PHE A 25 1.03 -6.17 -8.86
N LYS A 26 0.29 -6.66 -7.86
CA LYS A 26 -0.27 -8.02 -7.87
C LYS A 26 -1.80 -7.99 -7.95
N ARG A 27 -2.36 -8.84 -8.82
CA ARG A 27 -3.81 -9.13 -8.86
C ARG A 27 -4.26 -9.75 -7.53
N GLY A 28 -5.52 -9.48 -7.15
CA GLY A 28 -6.09 -9.94 -5.88
C GLY A 28 -6.15 -11.47 -5.77
N GLY A 29 -5.74 -12.00 -4.62
CA GLY A 29 -5.87 -13.41 -4.23
C GLY A 29 -5.71 -13.52 -2.72
N CYS A 30 -6.63 -14.22 -2.03
CA CYS A 30 -6.75 -14.24 -0.57
C CYS A 30 -5.78 -15.25 0.09
N ARG A 31 -5.06 -14.83 1.16
CA ARG A 31 -5.24 -15.31 2.56
C ARG A 31 -4.20 -14.79 3.56
N ARG A 32 -3.02 -14.31 3.13
CA ARG A 32 -2.00 -13.80 4.06
C ARG A 32 -1.26 -12.57 3.51
N LYS A 33 -1.42 -11.43 4.21
CA LYS A 33 -0.78 -10.11 3.97
C LYS A 33 0.71 -10.20 3.63
N LYS A 34 1.44 -11.02 4.39
CA LYS A 34 2.90 -11.12 4.31
C LYS A 34 3.38 -12.00 3.17
N GLU A 35 2.58 -12.97 2.71
CA GLU A 35 3.13 -14.02 1.84
C GLU A 35 3.33 -13.56 0.39
N LYS A 36 2.59 -12.57 -0.11
CA LYS A 36 2.66 -12.22 -1.54
C LYS A 36 3.82 -11.32 -1.94
N CYS A 37 4.21 -10.36 -1.09
CA CYS A 37 5.37 -9.51 -1.37
C CYS A 37 6.67 -10.12 -0.84
N SER A 38 6.62 -10.83 0.31
CA SER A 38 7.83 -11.41 0.91
C SER A 38 8.49 -12.48 0.03
N SER A 39 7.69 -13.22 -0.76
CA SER A 39 8.23 -14.20 -1.73
C SER A 39 9.07 -13.55 -2.83
N MET A 40 8.98 -12.23 -2.99
CA MET A 40 9.73 -11.43 -3.96
C MET A 40 10.85 -10.62 -3.31
N GLY A 41 11.15 -10.87 -2.02
CA GLY A 41 12.06 -10.01 -1.24
C GLY A 41 11.51 -8.59 -1.02
N ALA A 42 10.19 -8.41 -1.14
CA ALA A 42 9.49 -7.14 -1.03
C ALA A 42 8.56 -7.10 0.19
N HIS A 43 8.07 -5.93 0.53
CA HIS A 43 6.97 -5.75 1.49
C HIS A 43 5.80 -5.03 0.81
N LEU A 44 4.65 -4.91 1.48
CA LEU A 44 3.56 -4.05 1.00
C LEU A 44 4.03 -2.59 0.96
N MET A 45 3.50 -1.80 0.02
CA MET A 45 3.89 -0.39 -0.12
C MET A 45 3.72 0.38 1.19
N VAL A 46 4.70 1.22 1.49
CA VAL A 46 4.68 2.14 2.62
C VAL A 46 4.54 3.55 2.07
N ILE A 47 3.75 4.38 2.76
CA ILE A 47 3.48 5.76 2.33
C ILE A 47 3.95 6.69 3.44
N HIS A 48 5.01 7.44 3.18
CA HIS A 48 5.61 8.37 4.15
C HIS A 48 5.24 9.84 3.91
N SER A 49 4.69 10.16 2.75
CA SER A 49 4.35 11.54 2.40
C SER A 49 3.22 11.63 1.38
N GLN A 50 2.62 12.82 1.26
CA GLN A 50 1.57 13.09 0.28
C GLN A 50 2.12 12.91 -1.14
N GLU A 51 3.35 13.32 -1.40
CA GLU A 51 4.00 13.18 -2.71
C GLU A 51 4.14 11.71 -3.13
N GLU A 52 4.40 10.82 -2.16
CA GLU A 52 4.44 9.38 -2.41
C GLU A 52 3.06 8.81 -2.73
N GLN A 53 2.03 9.22 -1.98
CA GLN A 53 0.65 8.84 -2.26
C GLN A 53 0.21 9.33 -3.64
N ASP A 54 0.46 10.60 -3.96
CA ASP A 54 0.11 11.20 -5.25
C ASP A 54 0.86 10.55 -6.41
N PHE A 55 2.10 10.12 -6.19
CA PHE A 55 2.88 9.41 -7.19
C PHE A 55 2.31 8.03 -7.47
N ILE A 56 2.07 7.21 -6.43
CA ILE A 56 1.60 5.84 -6.61
C ILE A 56 0.19 5.79 -7.19
N THR A 57 -0.70 6.67 -6.73
CA THR A 57 -2.12 6.68 -7.10
C THR A 57 -2.38 7.01 -8.57
N LYS A 58 -1.45 7.69 -9.26
CA LYS A 58 -1.52 7.93 -10.72
C LYS A 58 -1.57 6.65 -11.56
N THR A 59 -1.06 5.54 -11.02
CA THR A 59 -0.98 4.25 -11.72
C THR A 59 -2.01 3.23 -11.25
N LEU A 60 -2.74 3.55 -10.17
CA LEU A 60 -3.75 2.69 -9.59
C LEU A 60 -5.05 2.78 -10.38
N ASP A 61 -5.68 1.64 -10.59
CA ASP A 61 -7.05 1.59 -11.10
C ASP A 61 -8.03 2.05 -10.00
N PRO A 62 -8.78 3.16 -10.20
CA PRO A 62 -9.65 3.77 -9.20
C PRO A 62 -10.89 2.94 -8.87
N LYS A 63 -11.17 1.86 -9.63
CA LYS A 63 -12.25 0.91 -9.32
C LYS A 63 -11.81 -0.18 -8.33
N ALA A 64 -10.54 -0.17 -7.91
CA ALA A 64 -9.98 -1.15 -7.00
C ALA A 64 -9.42 -0.50 -5.73
N ALA A 65 -9.27 -1.32 -4.69
CA ALA A 65 -8.57 -0.96 -3.47
C ALA A 65 -7.32 -1.84 -3.31
N TYR A 66 -6.28 -1.26 -2.72
CA TYR A 66 -4.95 -1.84 -2.66
C TYR A 66 -4.45 -1.87 -1.23
N TYR A 67 -3.99 -3.03 -0.76
CA TYR A 67 -3.33 -3.13 0.54
C TYR A 67 -2.09 -2.25 0.60
N ILE A 68 -1.99 -1.46 1.68
CA ILE A 68 -0.76 -0.78 2.09
C ILE A 68 -0.14 -1.55 3.27
N GLY A 69 1.12 -1.25 3.54
CA GLY A 69 1.92 -1.88 4.59
C GLY A 69 1.65 -1.37 5.99
N LEU A 70 0.50 -0.73 6.24
CA LEU A 70 0.08 -0.26 7.56
C LEU A 70 -0.80 -1.32 8.22
N LEU A 71 -0.48 -1.67 9.47
CA LEU A 71 -1.08 -2.79 10.19
C LEU A 71 -1.39 -2.36 11.62
N ASP A 72 -2.54 -2.77 12.17
CA ASP A 72 -2.75 -2.65 13.62
C ASP A 72 -1.90 -3.72 14.32
N ALA A 73 -0.97 -3.28 15.18
CA ALA A 73 -0.09 -4.17 15.93
C ALA A 73 -0.66 -4.58 17.30
N SER A 74 -1.56 -3.78 17.87
CA SER A 74 -2.23 -4.03 19.16
C SER A 74 -3.11 -2.83 19.51
N HIS A 75 -4.43 -3.00 19.47
CA HIS A 75 -5.39 -1.99 19.94
C HIS A 75 -5.17 -0.59 19.32
N ARG A 76 -5.23 -0.47 17.99
CA ARG A 76 -5.08 0.79 17.24
C ARG A 76 -3.66 1.36 17.22
N GLN A 77 -2.65 0.54 17.56
CA GLN A 77 -1.26 0.92 17.40
C GLN A 77 -0.78 0.55 16.00
N TRP A 78 -0.92 1.48 15.07
CA TRP A 78 -0.50 1.30 13.70
C TRP A 78 1.03 1.14 13.58
N ARG A 79 1.47 0.17 12.79
CA ARG A 79 2.89 -0.07 12.47
C ARG A 79 3.08 -0.34 10.99
N TRP A 80 4.10 0.28 10.42
CA TRP A 80 4.54 0.00 9.07
C TRP A 80 5.33 -1.31 8.99
N VAL A 81 5.14 -2.07 7.91
CA VAL A 81 5.85 -3.31 7.62
C VAL A 81 7.37 -3.15 7.45
N ASP A 82 7.84 -1.94 7.14
CA ASP A 82 9.26 -1.60 7.02
C ASP A 82 9.87 -1.11 8.34
N GLN A 83 9.10 -1.13 9.43
CA GLN A 83 9.48 -0.67 10.77
C GLN A 83 9.73 0.84 10.89
N THR A 84 9.37 1.63 9.88
CA THR A 84 9.40 3.09 10.01
C THR A 84 8.39 3.55 11.07
N PRO A 85 8.72 4.57 11.88
CA PRO A 85 7.80 5.10 12.88
C PRO A 85 6.50 5.58 12.22
N TYR A 86 5.37 5.18 12.80
CA TYR A 86 4.08 5.72 12.42
C TYR A 86 3.97 7.17 12.94
N ASN A 87 3.60 8.10 12.07
CA ASN A 87 3.39 9.50 12.41
C ASN A 87 1.90 9.84 12.28
N GLU A 88 1.23 10.05 13.41
CA GLU A 88 -0.20 10.40 13.48
C GLU A 88 -0.53 11.72 12.77
N SER A 89 0.44 12.63 12.63
CA SER A 89 0.26 13.90 11.90
C SER A 89 0.43 13.77 10.39
N ALA A 90 0.84 12.59 9.89
CA ALA A 90 1.07 12.32 8.48
C ALA A 90 0.26 11.09 8.03
N THR A 91 -1.06 11.16 8.25
CA THR A 91 -2.00 10.10 7.90
C THR A 91 -2.99 10.58 6.85
N PHE A 92 -3.38 9.71 5.93
CA PHE A 92 -4.29 10.05 4.83
C PHE A 92 -5.58 9.24 4.91
N TRP A 93 -6.23 9.19 6.08
CA TRP A 93 -7.50 8.47 6.27
C TRP A 93 -8.68 9.15 5.57
N HIS A 94 -9.61 8.34 5.05
CA HIS A 94 -10.91 8.85 4.61
C HIS A 94 -11.67 9.45 5.81
N PRO A 95 -12.58 10.42 5.58
CA PRO A 95 -13.42 10.94 6.64
C PRO A 95 -14.19 9.82 7.35
N GLY A 96 -14.02 9.71 8.67
CA GLY A 96 -14.65 8.67 9.49
C GLY A 96 -13.78 7.43 9.73
N GLU A 97 -12.62 7.33 9.06
CA GLU A 97 -11.69 6.22 9.22
C GLU A 97 -10.49 6.60 10.12
N PRO A 98 -9.85 5.62 10.78
CA PRO A 98 -10.22 4.20 10.83
C PRO A 98 -11.38 3.93 11.79
N ASN A 99 -12.40 3.17 11.36
CA ASN A 99 -13.64 2.99 12.12
C ASN A 99 -13.74 1.66 12.90
N ASN A 100 -12.88 0.68 12.60
CA ASN A 100 -12.90 -0.64 13.21
C ASN A 100 -14.23 -1.40 13.13
N ASP A 101 -14.85 -1.51 11.96
CA ASP A 101 -16.15 -2.18 11.82
C ASP A 101 -16.11 -3.58 12.45
N LYS A 102 -17.06 -3.84 13.35
CA LYS A 102 -17.21 -5.10 14.10
C LYS A 102 -15.96 -5.53 14.88
N ASN A 103 -15.08 -4.59 15.24
CA ASN A 103 -13.83 -4.85 15.94
C ASN A 103 -12.89 -5.83 15.22
N ASN A 104 -12.85 -5.80 13.88
CA ASN A 104 -12.12 -6.79 13.09
C ASN A 104 -11.35 -6.17 11.91
N GLU A 105 -10.99 -4.88 11.98
CA GLU A 105 -10.30 -4.18 10.89
C GLU A 105 -8.86 -3.84 11.27
N GLU A 106 -7.94 -4.75 10.95
CA GLU A 106 -6.52 -4.68 11.31
C GLU A 106 -5.62 -4.39 10.09
N CYS A 107 -6.23 -4.22 8.92
CA CYS A 107 -5.57 -3.94 7.65
C CYS A 107 -5.88 -2.55 7.19
N VAL A 108 -4.99 -1.99 6.38
CA VAL A 108 -5.29 -0.74 5.68
C VAL A 108 -5.21 -0.94 4.18
N VAL A 109 -6.18 -0.36 3.48
CA VAL A 109 -6.14 -0.20 2.02
C VAL A 109 -6.14 1.27 1.66
N ILE A 110 -5.51 1.59 0.54
CA ILE A 110 -5.76 2.83 -0.18
C ILE A 110 -6.85 2.58 -1.23
N CYS A 111 -7.86 3.45 -1.28
CA CYS A 111 -9.00 3.34 -2.18
C CYS A 111 -9.47 4.71 -2.66
N HIS A 112 -10.08 4.73 -3.85
CA HIS A 112 -10.60 5.96 -4.46
C HIS A 112 -12.10 6.08 -4.18
N LEU A 113 -12.47 6.88 -3.18
CA LEU A 113 -13.86 7.16 -2.81
C LEU A 113 -14.11 8.66 -2.93
N SER A 114 -15.30 9.05 -3.41
CA SER A 114 -15.72 10.46 -3.51
C SER A 114 -14.68 11.37 -4.21
N SER A 115 -14.08 10.86 -5.29
CA SER A 115 -13.03 11.54 -6.09
C SER A 115 -11.71 11.81 -5.37
N LYS A 116 -11.41 11.07 -4.29
CA LYS A 116 -10.16 11.19 -3.53
C LYS A 116 -9.56 9.82 -3.20
N TRP A 117 -8.23 9.73 -3.28
CA TRP A 117 -7.46 8.60 -2.78
C TRP A 117 -7.08 8.84 -1.33
N ASP A 118 -7.57 7.98 -0.43
CA ASP A 118 -7.24 7.98 1.00
C ASP A 118 -7.35 6.53 1.54
N TRP A 119 -7.09 6.37 2.83
CA TRP A 119 -6.96 5.11 3.54
C TRP A 119 -8.26 4.69 4.22
N ASN A 120 -8.46 3.38 4.35
CA ASN A 120 -9.58 2.77 5.03
C ASN A 120 -9.09 1.50 5.73
N ASP A 121 -9.45 1.29 7.00
CA ASP A 121 -9.20 0.00 7.64
C ASP A 121 -10.23 -1.04 7.19
N ILE A 122 -9.82 -2.30 7.05
CA ILE A 122 -10.72 -3.39 6.62
C ILE A 122 -10.36 -4.70 7.32
N PRO A 123 -11.25 -5.71 7.29
CA PRO A 123 -10.90 -7.06 7.68
C PRO A 123 -9.85 -7.66 6.74
N CYS A 124 -8.90 -8.35 7.33
CA CYS A 124 -7.72 -8.79 6.60
C CYS A 124 -7.88 -10.00 5.71
N ASN A 125 -9.04 -10.64 5.80
CA ASN A 125 -9.46 -11.71 4.91
C ASN A 125 -10.11 -11.19 3.62
N CYS A 126 -10.32 -9.87 3.47
CA CYS A 126 -10.90 -9.29 2.27
C CYS A 126 -10.01 -9.50 1.03
N MET A 127 -10.64 -9.76 -0.11
CA MET A 127 -9.96 -9.89 -1.40
C MET A 127 -9.68 -8.52 -2.03
N ARG A 128 -8.47 -7.99 -1.85
CA ARG A 128 -8.02 -6.71 -2.44
C ARG A 128 -6.73 -6.90 -3.24
N LYS A 129 -6.39 -5.92 -4.10
CA LYS A 129 -5.12 -5.91 -4.84
C LYS A 129 -3.98 -5.53 -3.89
N SER A 130 -2.73 -5.72 -4.31
CA SER A 130 -1.56 -5.32 -3.52
C SER A 130 -0.53 -4.62 -4.38
N VAL A 131 0.17 -3.67 -3.79
CA VAL A 131 1.38 -3.06 -4.35
C VAL A 131 2.54 -3.49 -3.47
N CYS A 132 3.52 -4.17 -4.07
CA CYS A 132 4.72 -4.59 -3.40
C CYS A 132 5.84 -3.58 -3.64
N GLN A 133 6.51 -3.16 -2.58
CA GLN A 133 7.69 -2.29 -2.59
C GLN A 133 8.91 -3.14 -2.26
N MET A 134 9.89 -3.15 -3.17
CA MET A 134 11.15 -3.85 -2.94
C MET A 134 12.01 -3.06 -1.96
N LYS A 135 12.72 -3.78 -1.07
CA LYS A 135 13.69 -3.15 -0.16
C LYS A 135 14.78 -2.49 -0.99
N LYS A 136 15.15 -1.26 -0.62
CA LYS A 136 16.38 -0.66 -1.16
C LYS A 136 17.56 -1.51 -0.68
N ILE A 137 18.31 -2.09 -1.62
CA ILE A 137 19.62 -2.65 -1.32
C ILE A 137 20.58 -1.47 -1.42
N TYR A 138 21.02 -0.95 -0.27
CA TYR A 138 22.18 -0.07 -0.23
C TYR A 138 23.39 -0.99 -0.40
N LEU A 139 24.04 -0.91 -1.56
CA LEU A 139 25.37 -1.50 -1.81
C LEU A 139 26.46 -0.50 -1.41
#